data_AF-A0A1Z5JFU1-F1
#
_entry.id   AF-A0A1Z5JFU1-F1
#
_cell.length_a   1.000
_cell.length_b   1.000
_cell.length_c   1.000
_cell.angle_alpha   90.00
_cell.angle_beta   90.00
_cell.angle_gamma   90.00
#
_symmetry.space_group_name_H-M   'P 1'
#
loop_
_entity.id
_entity.type
_entity.pdbx_description
1 polymer ?
#
loop_
_entity_poly.entity_id
_entity_poly.type
_entity_poly.pdbx_seq_one_letter_code
_entity_poly.pdbx_strand_id
1 'polypeptide(L)'
;MTSRRLRIQPWCHYTFDQEANVFIAMKSHLEPEIPLAHAVPITQLPSAPSGTVEVEVKVPLPLHASSGFSFEHDPPRVSGVVNDAHQRLLGYYFNKLALPGLEIWGVFDCNVLRKLLMENEHVERTLILTDTPPKRGEILYQYTLPREVGLTFSGFPPCVQSINDKFLFGRVRVGQAVHALCIPGRAPFMMQSGGFTAVRLQQQIEETSHIDGRQLILKDKKEELKTRAGSRGAFDPEGCCVS
;
A
#
# COMPACT_ATOMS: atom_id res chain seq x y z
N MET A 1 7.73 27.30 49.06
CA MET A 1 6.80 26.15 49.17
C MET A 1 6.01 26.15 47.87
N THR A 2 6.16 25.23 46.92
CA THR A 2 6.07 23.77 46.98
C THR A 2 6.95 23.12 45.90
N SER A 3 7.46 21.93 46.23
CA SER A 3 8.37 21.09 45.44
C SER A 3 7.58 20.12 44.55
N ARG A 4 8.06 19.82 43.34
CA ARG A 4 7.89 18.52 42.69
C ARG A 4 9.21 18.08 42.03
N ARG A 5 9.67 16.90 42.47
CA ARG A 5 10.86 16.18 42.01
C ARG A 5 10.57 15.47 40.69
N LEU A 6 11.46 15.60 39.70
CA LEU A 6 11.63 14.63 38.62
C LEU A 6 12.86 13.78 38.94
N ARG A 7 12.65 12.46 39.08
CA ARG A 7 13.72 11.47 39.21
C ARG A 7 14.35 11.27 37.84
N ILE A 8 15.63 11.57 37.72
CA ILE A 8 16.49 11.00 36.68
C ILE A 8 17.69 10.39 37.41
N GLN A 9 17.92 9.11 37.17
CA GLN A 9 19.08 8.35 37.62
C GLN A 9 19.86 7.89 36.36
N PRO A 10 21.17 7.61 36.51
CA PRO A 10 22.21 8.23 35.68
C PRO A 10 22.88 7.25 34.70
N TRP A 11 24.03 7.68 34.16
CA TRP A 11 25.11 6.90 33.51
C TRP A 11 25.13 6.94 31.98
N CYS A 12 25.74 8.01 31.45
CA CYS A 12 26.76 7.96 30.40
C CYS A 12 27.59 9.25 30.51
N HIS A 13 28.89 9.11 30.79
CA HIS A 13 29.83 10.22 30.70
C HIS A 13 30.21 10.41 29.23
N TYR A 14 30.01 11.63 28.73
CA TYR A 14 30.47 12.04 27.40
C TYR A 14 31.54 13.11 27.58
N THR A 15 32.67 12.95 26.89
CA THR A 15 33.66 14.02 26.72
C THR A 15 33.60 14.51 25.28
N PHE A 16 33.58 15.82 25.14
CA PHE A 16 33.53 16.51 23.85
C PHE A 16 34.96 16.72 23.35
N ASP A 17 35.26 16.19 22.16
CA ASP A 17 36.53 16.43 21.48
C ASP A 17 36.41 17.67 20.59
N GLN A 18 37.14 18.73 20.95
CA GLN A 18 37.07 20.03 20.28
C GLN A 18 37.72 20.04 18.89
N GLU A 19 38.58 19.08 18.54
CA GLU A 19 39.22 19.06 17.22
C GLU A 19 38.40 18.31 16.18
N ALA A 20 37.56 17.36 16.60
CA ALA A 20 36.73 16.55 15.70
C ALA A 20 35.23 16.91 15.71
N ASN A 21 34.77 17.73 16.65
CA ASN A 21 33.38 18.21 16.77
C ASN A 21 32.33 17.07 16.85
N VAL A 22 32.63 16.00 17.60
CA VAL A 22 31.73 14.83 17.81
C VAL A 22 31.80 14.36 19.28
N PHE A 23 30.71 13.79 19.80
CA PHE A 23 30.64 13.14 21.12
C PHE A 23 30.92 11.64 21.01
N ILE A 24 31.88 11.13 21.80
CA ILE A 24 32.25 9.70 21.80
C ILE A 24 31.70 9.01 23.06
N ALA A 25 31.00 7.90 22.89
CA ALA A 25 30.51 7.04 23.97
C ALA A 25 31.45 5.83 24.14
N MET A 26 32.01 5.63 25.34
CA MET A 26 32.80 4.43 25.66
C MET A 26 31.93 3.33 26.28
N LYS A 27 31.95 2.13 25.70
CA LYS A 27 31.39 0.90 26.28
C LYS A 27 32.53 -0.01 26.73
N SER A 28 32.48 -0.42 28.00
CA SER A 28 33.43 -1.33 28.65
C SER A 28 33.22 -2.79 28.25
N HIS A 29 34.33 -3.49 28.03
CA HIS A 29 34.48 -4.90 27.65
C HIS A 29 33.90 -5.93 28.65
N LEU A 30 33.38 -7.05 28.12
CA LEU A 30 33.54 -8.42 28.64
C LEU A 30 32.89 -9.44 27.66
N GLU A 31 33.71 -10.31 27.05
CA GLU A 31 33.30 -11.59 26.42
C GLU A 31 33.37 -12.73 27.46
N PRO A 32 32.78 -13.93 27.18
CA PRO A 32 33.60 -15.03 26.62
C PRO A 32 32.93 -15.96 25.58
N GLU A 33 33.81 -16.53 24.73
CA GLU A 33 33.87 -17.69 23.78
C GLU A 33 32.66 -18.67 23.65
N ILE A 34 32.38 -19.37 22.52
CA ILE A 34 33.05 -20.51 21.80
C ILE A 34 32.13 -20.89 20.56
N PRO A 35 32.45 -21.69 19.49
CA PRO A 35 33.66 -21.98 18.69
C PRO A 35 33.50 -21.72 17.16
N LEU A 36 34.62 -21.78 16.42
CA LEU A 36 34.74 -21.95 14.96
C LEU A 36 34.00 -23.16 14.39
N ALA A 37 33.30 -23.01 13.25
CA ALA A 37 33.17 -24.06 12.23
C ALA A 37 32.65 -23.54 10.85
N HIS A 38 33.52 -23.70 9.85
CA HIS A 38 33.27 -23.94 8.41
C HIS A 38 32.64 -22.86 7.51
N ALA A 39 33.54 -22.21 6.75
CA ALA A 39 33.23 -21.63 5.46
C ALA A 39 32.76 -22.72 4.47
N VAL A 40 31.60 -22.52 3.86
CA VAL A 40 31.12 -23.32 2.72
C VAL A 40 31.35 -22.52 1.44
N PRO A 41 31.90 -23.10 0.35
CA PRO A 41 32.23 -22.36 -0.87
C PRO A 41 30.96 -21.96 -1.64
N ILE A 42 30.93 -20.72 -2.14
CA ILE A 42 29.92 -20.23 -3.08
C ILE A 42 30.07 -21.01 -4.38
N THR A 43 29.25 -22.05 -4.55
CA THR A 43 29.08 -22.72 -5.83
C THR A 43 27.73 -22.29 -6.41
N GLN A 44 27.82 -21.40 -7.40
CA GLN A 44 26.91 -21.20 -8.53
C GLN A 44 25.39 -21.36 -8.26
N LEU A 45 24.69 -20.24 -8.09
CA LEU A 45 23.28 -20.14 -8.47
C LEU A 45 23.15 -19.51 -9.87
N PRO A 46 22.15 -19.94 -10.65
CA PRO A 46 22.08 -19.70 -12.09
C PRO A 46 21.81 -18.24 -12.41
N SER A 47 22.43 -17.80 -13.50
CA SER A 47 22.19 -16.53 -14.19
C SER A 47 20.69 -16.27 -14.40
N ALA A 48 20.13 -15.34 -13.64
CA ALA A 48 18.88 -14.69 -13.98
C ALA A 48 19.15 -13.62 -15.07
N PRO A 49 18.28 -13.52 -16.09
CA PRO A 49 18.51 -12.65 -17.24
C PRO A 49 18.38 -11.18 -16.83
N SER A 50 19.14 -10.33 -17.53
CA SER A 50 19.12 -8.86 -17.49
C SER A 50 17.72 -8.27 -17.22
N GLY A 51 17.43 -8.03 -15.94
CA GLY A 51 16.27 -7.27 -15.48
C GLY A 51 16.76 -5.96 -14.91
N THR A 52 16.31 -4.84 -15.46
CA THR A 52 16.37 -3.54 -14.77
C THR A 52 15.72 -3.74 -13.40
N VAL A 53 16.49 -3.58 -12.33
CA VAL A 53 15.98 -3.63 -10.96
C VAL A 53 15.14 -2.37 -10.78
N GLU A 54 13.82 -2.51 -10.84
CA GLU A 54 12.90 -1.40 -10.55
C GLU A 54 13.03 -1.04 -9.07
N VAL A 55 13.33 0.24 -8.79
CA VAL A 55 13.54 0.73 -7.43
C VAL A 55 12.22 1.25 -6.89
N GLU A 56 11.57 0.50 -6.01
CA GLU A 56 10.39 0.96 -5.27
C GLU A 56 10.78 1.77 -4.03
N VAL A 57 10.26 3.00 -3.93
CA VAL A 57 10.39 3.87 -2.75
C VAL A 57 9.04 4.03 -2.09
N LYS A 58 8.95 3.72 -0.80
CA LYS A 58 7.74 3.89 0.01
C LYS A 58 7.84 5.14 0.87
N VAL A 59 6.87 6.04 0.74
CA VAL A 59 6.81 7.31 1.45
C VAL A 59 5.51 7.38 2.26
N PRO A 60 5.56 7.32 3.59
CA PRO A 60 4.39 7.58 4.42
C PRO A 60 3.98 9.05 4.26
N LEU A 61 2.68 9.28 4.06
CA LEU A 61 2.10 10.61 3.94
C LEU A 61 1.48 11.05 5.27
N PRO A 62 1.50 12.35 5.58
CA PRO A 62 0.88 12.88 6.79
C PRO A 62 -0.66 12.73 6.76
N LEU A 63 -1.25 12.57 7.94
CA LEU A 63 -2.70 12.61 8.15
C LEU A 63 -3.22 14.06 8.06
N HIS A 64 -4.42 14.24 7.51
CA HIS A 64 -5.13 15.53 7.38
C HIS A 64 -4.31 16.64 6.73
N ALA A 65 -3.39 16.27 5.84
CA ALA A 65 -2.54 17.18 5.12
C ALA A 65 -2.37 16.74 3.68
N SER A 66 -1.99 17.72 2.84
CA SER A 66 -1.59 17.45 1.46
C SER A 66 -0.46 16.43 1.42
N SER A 67 -0.32 15.72 0.29
CA SER A 67 0.77 14.75 0.10
C SER A 67 2.16 15.36 0.26
N GLY A 68 2.31 16.69 0.09
CA GLY A 68 3.61 17.35 -0.03
C GLY A 68 4.33 17.03 -1.34
N PHE A 69 3.64 16.41 -2.31
CA PHE A 69 4.14 16.06 -3.63
C PHE A 69 3.26 16.68 -4.71
N SER A 70 3.89 17.28 -5.72
CA SER A 70 3.25 17.69 -6.97
C SER A 70 3.57 16.68 -8.07
N PHE A 71 2.56 16.35 -8.87
CA PHE A 71 2.67 15.41 -9.98
C PHE A 71 2.26 16.06 -11.29
N GLU A 72 3.01 15.77 -12.35
CA GLU A 72 2.77 16.20 -13.71
C GLU A 72 2.95 15.04 -14.69
N HIS A 73 2.38 15.21 -15.89
CA HIS A 73 2.39 14.24 -17.00
C HIS A 73 1.57 12.95 -16.76
N ASP A 74 1.42 12.18 -17.84
CA ASP A 74 0.81 10.85 -17.83
C ASP A 74 1.85 9.84 -18.35
N PRO A 75 2.40 8.95 -17.50
CA PRO A 75 2.04 8.68 -16.11
C PRO A 75 2.45 9.79 -15.12
N PRO A 76 1.78 9.90 -13.95
CA PRO A 76 2.08 10.92 -12.96
C PRO A 76 3.53 10.81 -12.48
N ARG A 77 4.28 11.88 -12.70
CA ARG A 77 5.70 11.99 -12.34
C ARG A 77 5.87 13.10 -11.32
N VAL A 78 6.66 12.85 -10.28
CA VAL A 78 6.95 13.83 -9.22
C VAL A 78 7.68 15.03 -9.84
N SER A 79 7.00 16.18 -9.89
CA SER A 79 7.54 17.45 -10.41
C SER A 79 7.97 18.40 -9.29
N GLY A 80 7.45 18.21 -8.08
CA GLY A 80 7.77 19.06 -6.93
C GLY A 80 7.59 18.31 -5.62
N VAL A 81 8.41 18.69 -4.63
CA VAL A 81 8.34 18.15 -3.27
C VAL A 81 8.48 19.29 -2.28
N VAL A 82 7.60 19.34 -1.28
CA VAL A 82 7.60 20.40 -0.24
C VAL A 82 8.67 20.14 0.81
N ASN A 83 9.02 18.88 1.06
CA ASN A 83 10.03 18.49 2.04
C ASN A 83 11.39 18.27 1.37
N ASP A 84 12.39 19.05 1.79
CA ASP A 84 13.75 18.98 1.25
C ASP A 84 14.39 17.59 1.35
N ALA A 85 14.05 16.81 2.39
CA ALA A 85 14.52 15.44 2.57
C ALA A 85 14.10 14.49 1.44
N HIS A 86 13.08 14.87 0.66
CA HIS A 86 12.53 14.08 -0.43
C HIS A 86 12.88 14.63 -1.82
N GLN A 87 13.74 15.65 -1.93
CA GLN A 87 14.16 16.21 -3.23
C GLN A 87 14.74 15.15 -4.18
N ARG A 88 15.41 14.11 -3.65
CA ARG A 88 15.93 12.98 -4.45
C ARG A 88 14.85 12.18 -5.20
N LEU A 89 13.58 12.38 -4.87
CA LEU A 89 12.43 11.69 -5.48
C LEU A 89 11.86 12.45 -6.67
N LEU A 90 12.40 13.64 -7.00
CA LEU A 90 12.05 14.34 -8.21
C LEU A 90 12.30 13.45 -9.43
N GLY A 91 11.31 13.42 -10.32
CA GLY A 91 11.35 12.60 -11.53
C GLY A 91 10.95 11.13 -11.35
N TYR A 92 10.70 10.66 -10.12
CA TYR A 92 10.09 9.35 -9.88
C TYR A 92 8.63 9.34 -10.35
N TYR A 93 8.14 8.17 -10.70
CA TYR A 93 6.76 7.96 -11.14
C TYR A 93 5.91 7.41 -10.02
N PHE A 94 4.63 7.79 -10.01
CA PHE A 94 3.64 7.14 -9.19
C PHE A 94 3.48 5.68 -9.62
N ASN A 95 3.57 4.75 -8.68
CA ASN A 95 3.31 3.33 -8.91
C ASN A 95 1.98 2.90 -8.26
N LYS A 96 1.88 3.08 -6.94
CA LYS A 96 0.70 2.67 -6.15
C LYS A 96 0.49 3.56 -4.92
N LEU A 97 -0.76 3.64 -4.50
CA LEU A 97 -1.18 4.24 -3.23
C LEU A 97 -1.65 3.12 -2.31
N ALA A 98 -0.94 2.92 -1.20
CA ALA A 98 -1.31 1.96 -0.18
C ALA A 98 -2.08 2.65 0.95
N LEU A 99 -3.23 2.08 1.27
CA LEU A 99 -4.16 2.46 2.33
C LEU A 99 -4.35 1.23 3.25
N PRO A 100 -4.94 1.37 4.45
CA PRO A 100 -5.09 0.24 5.36
C PRO A 100 -6.01 -0.84 4.77
N GLY A 101 -5.42 -1.95 4.30
CA GLY A 101 -6.12 -3.07 3.67
C GLY A 101 -6.54 -2.84 2.21
N LEU A 102 -6.08 -1.76 1.56
CA LEU A 102 -6.35 -1.46 0.15
C LEU A 102 -5.09 -0.92 -0.55
N GLU A 103 -4.73 -1.49 -1.69
CA GLU A 103 -3.75 -0.89 -2.60
C GLU A 103 -4.43 -0.45 -3.90
N ILE A 104 -4.10 0.75 -4.36
CA ILE A 104 -4.62 1.32 -5.61
C ILE A 104 -3.46 1.52 -6.56
N TRP A 105 -3.53 0.94 -7.75
CA TRP A 105 -2.50 1.09 -8.79
C TRP A 105 -3.11 1.37 -10.16
N GLY A 106 -2.25 1.62 -11.15
CA GLY A 106 -2.70 1.87 -12.53
C GLY A 106 -3.31 3.26 -12.73
N VAL A 107 -3.06 4.19 -11.80
CA VAL A 107 -3.50 5.59 -11.92
C VAL A 107 -2.57 6.32 -12.88
N PHE A 108 -3.07 6.61 -14.06
CA PHE A 108 -2.31 7.26 -15.13
C PHE A 108 -2.58 8.76 -15.28
N ASP A 109 -3.66 9.25 -14.68
CA ASP A 109 -4.11 10.64 -14.79
C ASP A 109 -3.81 11.37 -13.48
N CYS A 110 -3.11 12.50 -13.59
CA CYS A 110 -2.73 13.33 -12.43
C CYS A 110 -3.93 13.88 -11.64
N ASN A 111 -5.05 14.21 -12.29
CA ASN A 111 -6.25 14.68 -11.62
C ASN A 111 -6.92 13.56 -10.83
N VAL A 112 -6.93 12.33 -11.37
CA VAL A 112 -7.42 11.16 -10.65
C VAL A 112 -6.54 10.87 -9.43
N LEU A 113 -5.21 10.91 -9.58
CA LEU A 113 -4.28 10.76 -8.46
C LEU A 113 -4.51 11.83 -7.39
N ARG A 114 -4.63 13.11 -7.79
CA ARG A 114 -4.90 14.21 -6.87
C ARG A 114 -6.20 14.00 -6.09
N LYS A 115 -7.27 13.59 -6.78
CA LYS A 115 -8.56 13.29 -6.16
C LYS A 115 -8.44 12.15 -5.13
N LEU A 116 -7.77 11.05 -5.50
CA LEU A 116 -7.53 9.92 -4.59
C LEU A 116 -6.72 10.32 -3.36
N LEU A 117 -5.69 11.15 -3.54
CA LEU A 117 -4.89 11.64 -2.41
C LEU A 117 -5.75 12.50 -1.48
N MET A 118 -6.52 13.46 -2.00
CA MET A 118 -7.37 14.34 -1.19
C MET A 118 -8.47 13.56 -0.46
N GLU A 119 -9.20 12.69 -1.16
CA GLU A 119 -10.33 11.93 -0.59
C GLU A 119 -9.91 11.01 0.57
N ASN A 120 -8.65 10.61 0.63
CA ASN A 120 -8.13 9.68 1.64
C ASN A 120 -7.22 10.36 2.67
N GLU A 121 -7.23 11.69 2.79
CA GLU A 121 -6.33 12.40 3.70
C GLU A 121 -6.52 12.07 5.19
N HIS A 122 -7.69 11.54 5.54
CA HIS A 122 -8.08 11.18 6.88
C HIS A 122 -7.62 9.77 7.31
N VAL A 123 -6.97 9.00 6.42
CA VAL A 123 -6.39 7.67 6.73
C VAL A 123 -4.88 7.64 6.52
N GLU A 124 -4.21 6.66 7.14
CA GLU A 124 -2.79 6.43 6.93
C GLU A 124 -2.54 6.02 5.47
N ARG A 125 -1.74 6.80 4.75
CA ARG A 125 -1.45 6.59 3.34
C ARG A 125 0.04 6.38 3.17
N THR A 126 0.41 5.41 2.34
CA THR A 126 1.79 5.27 1.86
C THR A 126 1.80 5.42 0.35
N LEU A 127 2.51 6.44 -0.12
CA LEU A 127 2.78 6.65 -1.53
C LEU A 127 3.94 5.78 -1.94
N ILE A 128 3.78 5.00 -3.00
CA ILE A 128 4.86 4.15 -3.52
C ILE A 128 5.23 4.62 -4.92
N LEU A 129 6.50 4.94 -5.07
CA LEU A 129 7.10 5.56 -6.24
C LEU A 129 8.12 4.62 -6.88
N THR A 130 8.31 4.75 -8.18
CA THR A 130 9.31 3.97 -8.95
C THR A 130 10.15 4.87 -9.83
N ASP A 131 11.36 4.45 -10.12
CA ASP A 131 12.28 5.14 -11.03
C ASP A 131 11.92 4.90 -12.52
N THR A 132 11.17 3.84 -12.81
CA THR A 132 10.67 3.52 -14.15
C THR A 132 9.21 3.91 -14.35
N PRO A 133 8.84 4.45 -15.53
CA PRO A 133 7.45 4.79 -15.81
C PRO A 133 6.59 3.51 -15.85
N PRO A 134 5.43 3.48 -15.16
CA PRO A 134 4.54 2.34 -15.23
C PRO A 134 3.99 2.16 -16.64
N LYS A 135 3.41 0.99 -16.93
CA LYS A 135 2.67 0.73 -18.17
C LYS A 135 1.22 1.15 -18.03
N ARG A 136 0.66 1.77 -19.07
CA ARG A 136 -0.75 2.20 -19.09
C ARG A 136 -1.66 1.00 -18.89
N GLY A 137 -2.51 1.08 -17.86
CA GLY A 137 -3.42 0.02 -17.47
C GLY A 137 -4.77 0.55 -17.01
N GLU A 138 -5.63 -0.35 -16.54
CA GLU A 138 -6.84 0.00 -15.81
C GLU A 138 -6.48 0.36 -14.36
N ILE A 139 -7.25 1.25 -13.75
CA ILE A 139 -7.16 1.48 -12.31
C ILE A 139 -7.72 0.25 -11.61
N LEU A 140 -6.91 -0.37 -10.76
CA LEU A 140 -7.31 -1.54 -9.98
C LEU A 140 -7.21 -1.23 -8.49
N TYR A 141 -8.12 -1.84 -7.76
CA TYR A 141 -8.24 -1.73 -6.32
C TYR A 141 -8.05 -3.12 -5.72
N GLN A 142 -6.92 -3.35 -5.06
CA GLN A 142 -6.58 -4.61 -4.42
C GLN A 142 -6.93 -4.56 -2.94
N TYR A 143 -7.99 -5.25 -2.54
CA TYR A 143 -8.45 -5.33 -1.17
C TYR A 143 -7.91 -6.58 -0.49
N THR A 144 -7.40 -6.45 0.73
CA THR A 144 -7.15 -7.62 1.58
C THR A 144 -8.47 -8.08 2.18
N LEU A 145 -8.85 -9.33 1.93
CA LEU A 145 -10.10 -9.87 2.42
C LEU A 145 -10.01 -10.28 3.89
N PRO A 146 -10.98 -9.90 4.74
CA PRO A 146 -11.13 -10.47 6.08
C PRO A 146 -11.50 -11.96 6.00
N ARG A 147 -11.40 -12.68 7.12
CA ARG A 147 -11.76 -14.11 7.18
C ARG A 147 -13.21 -14.35 6.76
N GLU A 148 -14.13 -13.61 7.38
CA GLU A 148 -15.54 -13.59 7.03
C GLU A 148 -15.77 -12.50 5.98
N VAL A 149 -16.21 -12.89 4.78
CA VAL A 149 -16.41 -11.95 3.67
C VAL A 149 -17.91 -11.73 3.49
N GLY A 150 -18.40 -10.57 3.88
CA GLY A 150 -19.78 -10.16 3.65
C GLY A 150 -20.00 -9.58 2.25
N LEU A 151 -19.52 -10.23 1.18
CA LEU A 151 -19.76 -9.80 -0.21
C LEU A 151 -20.60 -10.84 -0.94
N THR A 152 -21.46 -10.36 -1.84
CA THR A 152 -22.12 -11.20 -2.84
C THR A 152 -21.81 -10.69 -4.24
N PHE A 153 -21.84 -11.60 -5.22
CA PHE A 153 -21.48 -11.29 -6.60
C PHE A 153 -22.56 -11.72 -7.58
N SER A 154 -22.69 -10.99 -8.68
CA SER A 154 -23.61 -11.33 -9.78
C SER A 154 -23.06 -10.98 -11.16
N GLY A 155 -23.72 -11.48 -12.21
CA GLY A 155 -23.40 -11.15 -13.61
C GLY A 155 -22.13 -11.81 -14.16
N PHE A 156 -21.80 -11.42 -15.39
CA PHE A 156 -20.57 -11.82 -16.09
C PHE A 156 -20.01 -10.64 -16.88
N PRO A 157 -18.77 -10.16 -16.61
CA PRO A 157 -17.90 -10.61 -15.52
C PRO A 157 -18.54 -10.39 -14.13
N PRO A 158 -18.18 -11.18 -13.11
CA PRO A 158 -18.68 -11.04 -11.76
C PRO A 158 -18.54 -9.60 -11.26
N CYS A 159 -19.60 -9.04 -10.70
CA CYS A 159 -19.64 -7.72 -10.12
C CYS A 159 -20.12 -7.80 -8.67
N VAL A 160 -19.66 -6.89 -7.82
CA VAL A 160 -20.15 -6.78 -6.44
C VAL A 160 -21.64 -6.41 -6.47
N GLN A 161 -22.47 -7.24 -5.86
CA GLN A 161 -23.92 -7.06 -5.80
C GLN A 161 -24.38 -6.46 -4.47
N SER A 162 -23.82 -6.93 -3.35
CA SER A 162 -24.11 -6.40 -2.03
C SER A 162 -22.90 -6.49 -1.11
N ILE A 163 -22.92 -5.64 -0.07
CA ILE A 163 -21.88 -5.51 0.93
C ILE A 163 -22.56 -5.55 2.30
N ASN A 164 -22.34 -6.63 3.03
CA ASN A 164 -22.78 -6.86 4.41
C ASN A 164 -21.61 -6.82 5.41
N ASP A 165 -20.44 -6.38 4.95
CA ASP A 165 -19.22 -6.29 5.74
C ASP A 165 -18.93 -4.84 6.11
N LYS A 166 -18.87 -4.55 7.42
CA LYS A 166 -18.56 -3.22 7.93
C LYS A 166 -17.13 -2.77 7.59
N PHE A 167 -16.18 -3.70 7.45
CA PHE A 167 -14.79 -3.39 7.10
C PHE A 167 -14.64 -2.98 5.64
N LEU A 168 -15.51 -3.50 4.77
CA LEU A 168 -15.51 -3.19 3.34
C LEU A 168 -16.46 -2.03 2.99
N PHE A 169 -17.30 -1.62 3.94
CA PHE A 169 -18.21 -0.49 3.77
C PHE A 169 -17.43 0.80 3.52
N GLY A 170 -17.86 1.58 2.53
CA GLY A 170 -17.16 2.78 2.08
C GLY A 170 -15.89 2.53 1.25
N ARG A 171 -15.39 1.27 1.21
CA ARG A 171 -14.18 0.88 0.47
C ARG A 171 -14.50 0.18 -0.84
N VAL A 172 -15.34 -0.84 -0.76
CA VAL A 172 -15.86 -1.56 -1.91
C VAL A 172 -17.20 -0.94 -2.32
N ARG A 173 -17.52 -0.95 -3.61
CA ARG A 173 -18.78 -0.44 -4.14
C ARG A 173 -19.54 -1.51 -4.89
N VAL A 174 -20.86 -1.51 -4.72
CA VAL A 174 -21.78 -2.26 -5.58
C VAL A 174 -21.58 -1.80 -7.02
N GLY A 175 -21.57 -2.75 -7.97
CA GLY A 175 -21.35 -2.49 -9.39
C GLY A 175 -19.89 -2.66 -9.85
N GLN A 176 -18.91 -2.61 -8.94
CA GLN A 176 -17.51 -2.86 -9.28
C GLN A 176 -17.32 -4.26 -9.84
N ALA A 177 -16.57 -4.35 -10.94
CA ALA A 177 -16.25 -5.61 -11.59
C ALA A 177 -15.06 -6.27 -10.90
N VAL A 178 -15.16 -7.58 -10.67
CA VAL A 178 -14.07 -8.37 -10.12
C VAL A 178 -13.08 -8.69 -11.23
N HIS A 179 -11.83 -8.29 -11.04
CA HIS A 179 -10.74 -8.57 -11.97
C HIS A 179 -10.08 -9.91 -11.63
N ALA A 180 -9.80 -10.14 -10.34
CA ALA A 180 -9.18 -11.38 -9.87
C ALA A 180 -9.40 -11.61 -8.37
N LEU A 181 -9.27 -12.88 -7.96
CA LEU A 181 -9.10 -13.33 -6.59
C LEU A 181 -7.73 -14.01 -6.48
N CYS A 182 -6.88 -13.49 -5.60
CA CYS A 182 -5.57 -14.05 -5.30
C CYS A 182 -5.61 -14.70 -3.91
N ILE A 183 -5.32 -16.00 -3.85
CA ILE A 183 -5.23 -16.76 -2.59
C ILE A 183 -3.78 -17.23 -2.44
N PRO A 184 -3.12 -16.95 -1.30
CA PRO A 184 -1.75 -17.43 -1.08
C PRO A 184 -1.61 -18.93 -1.31
N GLY A 185 -0.58 -19.32 -2.06
CA GLY A 185 -0.31 -20.72 -2.42
C GLY A 185 -1.18 -21.29 -3.54
N ARG A 186 -2.05 -20.49 -4.17
CA ARG A 186 -2.87 -20.91 -5.33
C ARG A 186 -2.60 -20.03 -6.54
N ALA A 187 -2.88 -20.56 -7.74
CA ALA A 187 -2.89 -19.76 -8.95
C ALA A 187 -3.99 -18.68 -8.87
N PRO A 188 -3.75 -17.44 -9.34
CA PRO A 188 -4.76 -16.38 -9.30
C PRO A 188 -6.01 -16.77 -10.11
N PHE A 189 -7.19 -16.62 -9.50
CA PHE A 189 -8.47 -16.84 -10.16
C PHE A 189 -8.92 -15.53 -10.80
N MET A 190 -8.61 -15.37 -12.08
CA MET A 190 -8.79 -14.11 -12.82
C MET A 190 -9.86 -14.19 -13.90
N MET A 191 -10.31 -13.04 -14.39
CA MET A 191 -11.32 -12.91 -15.45
C MET A 191 -11.03 -13.72 -16.73
N GLN A 192 -9.75 -13.94 -17.04
CA GLN A 192 -9.33 -14.73 -18.21
C GLN A 192 -9.41 -16.25 -17.98
N SER A 193 -9.65 -16.68 -16.74
CA SER A 193 -9.72 -18.10 -16.39
C SER A 193 -11.04 -18.71 -16.86
N GLY A 194 -10.97 -19.94 -17.39
CA GLY A 194 -12.17 -20.71 -17.67
C GLY A 194 -13.03 -20.89 -16.41
N GLY A 195 -14.32 -20.55 -16.50
CA GLY A 195 -15.26 -20.68 -15.38
C GLY A 195 -15.19 -19.54 -14.36
N PHE A 196 -14.65 -18.38 -14.70
CA PHE A 196 -14.72 -17.17 -13.86
C PHE A 196 -16.16 -16.63 -13.79
N THR A 197 -16.99 -17.25 -12.95
CA THR A 197 -18.39 -16.89 -12.71
C THR A 197 -18.58 -16.41 -11.27
N ALA A 198 -19.65 -15.64 -11.03
CA ALA A 198 -19.96 -15.13 -9.70
C ALA A 198 -20.11 -16.25 -8.66
N VAL A 199 -20.73 -17.37 -9.07
CA VAL A 199 -20.92 -18.56 -8.22
C VAL A 199 -19.59 -19.19 -7.84
N ARG A 200 -18.68 -19.40 -8.80
CA ARG A 200 -17.36 -19.98 -8.50
C ARG A 200 -16.48 -19.05 -7.68
N LEU A 201 -16.58 -17.75 -7.92
CA LEU A 201 -15.87 -16.75 -7.12
C LEU A 201 -16.34 -16.80 -5.66
N GLN A 202 -17.66 -16.79 -5.44
CA GLN A 202 -18.26 -16.89 -4.10
C GLN A 202 -17.79 -18.16 -3.39
N GLN A 203 -17.90 -19.31 -4.07
CA GLN A 203 -17.46 -20.60 -3.54
C GLN A 203 -15.98 -20.58 -3.13
N GLN A 204 -15.08 -20.04 -3.97
CA GLN A 204 -13.66 -19.98 -3.63
C GLN A 204 -13.38 -19.07 -2.44
N ILE A 205 -14.09 -17.95 -2.30
CA ILE A 205 -13.95 -17.06 -1.15
C ILE A 205 -14.38 -17.77 0.14
N GLU A 206 -15.48 -18.52 0.11
CA GLU A 206 -15.99 -19.27 1.26
C GLU A 206 -15.07 -20.43 1.64
N GLU A 207 -14.67 -21.25 0.67
CA GLU A 207 -13.76 -22.39 0.88
C GLU A 207 -12.40 -21.99 1.42
N THR A 208 -11.94 -20.77 1.08
CA THR A 208 -10.64 -20.26 1.51
C THR A 208 -10.73 -19.26 2.65
N SER A 209 -11.88 -19.13 3.32
CA SER A 209 -12.11 -18.23 4.48
C SER A 209 -11.04 -18.32 5.57
N HIS A 210 -10.48 -19.51 5.77
CA HIS A 210 -9.43 -19.79 6.76
C HIS A 210 -8.02 -19.36 6.35
N ILE A 211 -7.81 -18.96 5.08
CA ILE A 211 -6.51 -18.53 4.56
C ILE A 211 -6.39 -17.01 4.74
N ASP A 212 -5.40 -16.58 5.52
CA ASP A 212 -5.09 -15.16 5.71
C ASP A 212 -4.33 -14.59 4.49
N GLY A 213 -4.45 -13.28 4.25
CA GLY A 213 -3.75 -12.60 3.15
C GLY A 213 -4.36 -12.80 1.75
N ARG A 214 -5.61 -13.28 1.67
CA ARG A 214 -6.38 -13.32 0.41
C ARG A 214 -6.62 -11.90 -0.09
N GLN A 215 -6.60 -11.74 -1.41
CA GLN A 215 -6.77 -10.45 -2.05
C GLN A 215 -7.86 -10.50 -3.12
N LEU A 216 -8.76 -9.53 -3.08
CA LEU A 216 -9.77 -9.31 -4.11
C LEU A 216 -9.38 -8.08 -4.92
N ILE A 217 -9.18 -8.25 -6.22
CA ILE A 217 -8.82 -7.17 -7.14
C ILE A 217 -10.09 -6.75 -7.88
N LEU A 218 -10.50 -5.51 -7.68
CA LEU A 218 -11.68 -4.90 -8.30
C LEU A 218 -11.28 -3.81 -9.30
N LYS A 219 -12.17 -3.53 -10.25
CA LYS A 219 -12.08 -2.39 -11.15
C LYS A 219 -13.41 -1.69 -11.31
N ASP A 220 -13.37 -0.38 -11.52
CA ASP A 220 -14.58 0.39 -11.81
C ASP A 220 -15.07 0.09 -13.24
N LYS A 221 -16.39 0.02 -13.44
CA LYS A 221 -16.96 -0.04 -14.78
C LYS A 221 -16.82 1.32 -15.47
N LYS A 222 -16.44 1.33 -16.75
CA LYS A 222 -16.23 2.55 -17.57
C LYS A 222 -17.43 3.51 -17.57
N GLU A 223 -18.64 3.03 -17.36
CA GLU A 223 -19.87 3.84 -17.38
C GLU A 223 -20.03 4.71 -16.12
N GLU A 224 -19.49 4.30 -14.98
CA GLU A 224 -19.65 5.02 -13.69
C GLU A 224 -18.64 6.15 -13.48
N LEU A 225 -17.58 6.23 -14.29
CA LEU A 225 -16.63 7.34 -14.27
C LEU A 225 -17.29 8.67 -14.70
N LYS A 226 -18.37 8.63 -15.49
CA LYS A 226 -19.09 9.82 -15.96
C LYS A 226 -20.01 10.45 -14.90
N THR A 227 -20.44 9.68 -13.89
CA THR A 227 -21.37 10.14 -12.84
C THR A 227 -20.65 10.76 -11.64
N ARG A 228 -19.31 10.83 -11.65
CA ARG A 228 -18.42 11.24 -10.54
C ARG A 228 -18.44 12.74 -10.15
N ALA A 229 -19.54 13.45 -10.42
CA ALA A 229 -19.69 14.85 -9.99
C ALA A 229 -20.07 15.03 -8.50
N GLY A 230 -20.30 13.94 -7.74
CA GLY A 230 -20.52 13.96 -6.29
C GLY A 230 -19.53 13.06 -5.56
N SER A 231 -18.73 13.64 -4.66
CA SER A 231 -17.60 13.02 -3.96
C SER A 231 -18.05 12.08 -2.83
N ARG A 232 -17.62 10.81 -2.87
CA ARG A 232 -17.49 9.91 -1.71
C ARG A 232 -16.13 9.23 -1.83
N GLY A 233 -15.26 9.42 -0.84
CA GLY A 233 -13.90 8.88 -0.86
C GLY A 233 -13.87 7.35 -0.79
N ALA A 234 -12.69 6.74 -1.01
CA ALA A 234 -12.50 5.29 -0.89
C ALA A 234 -12.56 4.78 0.56
N PHE A 235 -12.62 5.69 1.52
CA PHE A 235 -12.92 5.45 2.91
C PHE A 235 -13.86 6.59 3.31
N ASP A 236 -15.17 6.39 3.24
CA ASP A 236 -16.13 7.38 3.71
C ASP A 236 -16.72 6.90 5.05
N PRO A 237 -16.48 7.60 6.17
CA PRO A 237 -17.11 7.27 7.45
C PRO A 237 -18.63 7.55 7.46
N GLU A 238 -19.16 8.36 6.52
CA GLU A 238 -20.58 8.72 6.44
C GLU A 238 -21.38 7.84 5.47
N GLY A 239 -21.04 6.55 5.44
CA GLY A 239 -21.86 5.51 4.84
C GLY A 239 -23.21 5.24 5.57
N CYS A 240 -23.62 6.10 6.49
CA CYS A 240 -24.88 5.95 7.22
C CYS A 240 -26.03 6.68 6.50
N CYS A 241 -27.06 5.87 6.18
CA CYS A 241 -28.44 6.27 5.93
C CYS A 241 -28.71 7.01 4.61
N VAL A 242 -29.20 6.26 3.61
CA VAL A 242 -30.31 6.78 2.81
C VAL A 242 -31.42 5.72 2.87
N SER A 243 -32.53 6.17 3.41
CA SER A 243 -33.76 5.46 3.78
C SER A 243 -34.39 4.64 2.67
#